data_AF-A0A7V5ER87-F1
#
_entry.id   AF-A0A7V5ER87-F1
#
_cell.length_a   1.000
_cell.length_b   1.000
_cell.length_c   1.000
_cell.angle_alpha   90.00
_cell.angle_beta   90.00
_cell.angle_gamma   90.00
#
_symmetry.space_group_name_H-M   'P 1'
#
loop_
_entity.id
_entity.type
_entity.pdbx_description
1 polymer ?
#
loop_
_entity_poly.entity_id
_entity_poly.type
_entity_poly.pdbx_seq_one_letter_code
_entity_poly.pdbx_strand_id
1 'polypeptide(L)'
;MFRTILAILGIIFAILIVFFLLSDRERVSTTPLNINLEEIKPPEWKPYLGQGLALINIDHDIEPEWLFLYRDGYSGNQIGGVIYDAQNRPRGDRSIPIASQVPTYLVPYKLLPDYPSSKNKGYLGDKGVDYQTTGKQDVRTPVPQDEKTPASAEVKNRGDRLLIRGYRYQRGGDPVVNRFAVFGWVSPEYGYSGALAYTPGWFSLRNDDPGDWGQWTNAPRDIVTLWAWEPQVDRSNICRVAEWRFQPGTNPPMTWHFLSRYEESFLRFCQKTIPTEPAFPEGQVMAYLLDGNKARWKDANQARTYTDVQIFAITEPEITDQPFENPIAPVDVDFRAHDGFHSMRWLVQMIPPSTIKDPVRWRILRADDR
;
A
#
# COMPACT_ATOMS: atom_id res chain seq x y z
N MET A 1 43.31 29.06 60.37
CA MET A 1 42.20 29.83 59.76
C MET A 1 42.03 29.50 58.27
N PHE A 2 43.08 29.59 57.45
CA PHE A 2 42.99 29.29 56.01
C PHE A 2 42.56 27.84 55.68
N ARG A 3 43.11 26.84 56.39
CA ARG A 3 42.75 25.42 56.20
C ARG A 3 41.29 25.12 56.55
N THR A 4 40.74 25.82 57.55
CA THR A 4 39.35 25.68 57.99
C THR A 4 38.38 26.26 56.97
N ILE A 5 38.74 27.40 56.37
CA ILE A 5 37.94 28.05 55.32
C ILE A 5 37.91 27.17 54.05
N LEU A 6 39.04 26.56 53.68
CA LEU A 6 39.12 25.70 52.50
C LEU A 6 38.25 24.42 52.65
N ALA A 7 38.22 23.84 53.85
CA ALA A 7 37.39 22.67 54.15
C ALA A 7 35.88 22.99 54.06
N ILE A 8 35.46 24.15 54.56
CA ILE A 8 34.06 24.60 54.49
C ILE A 8 33.64 24.84 53.04
N LEU A 9 34.49 25.49 52.22
CA LEU A 9 34.21 25.70 50.80
C LEU A 9 34.11 24.39 50.01
N GLY A 10 34.96 23.40 50.32
CA GLY A 10 34.89 22.08 49.69
C GLY A 10 33.58 21.35 49.99
N ILE A 11 33.07 21.45 51.22
CA ILE A 11 31.79 20.86 51.62
C ILE A 11 30.62 21.55 50.91
N ILE A 12 30.61 22.89 50.86
CA ILE A 12 29.56 23.65 50.16
C ILE A 12 29.55 23.31 48.67
N PHE A 13 30.73 23.19 48.04
CA PHE A 13 30.84 22.82 46.64
C PHE A 13 30.34 21.39 46.37
N ALA A 14 30.65 20.43 47.25
CA ALA A 14 30.13 19.07 47.14
C ALA A 14 28.60 19.02 47.31
N ILE A 15 28.04 19.79 48.26
CA ILE A 15 26.59 19.90 48.44
C ILE A 15 25.92 20.52 47.21
N LEU A 16 26.51 21.57 46.62
CA LEU A 16 26.00 22.18 45.39
C LEU A 16 26.03 21.21 44.22
N ILE A 17 27.10 20.44 44.04
CA ILE A 17 27.18 19.40 43.00
C ILE A 17 26.09 18.35 43.21
N VAL A 18 25.90 17.86 44.43
CA VAL A 18 24.84 16.89 44.75
C VAL A 18 23.45 17.49 44.53
N PHE A 19 23.25 18.77 44.87
CA PHE A 19 21.98 19.47 44.65
C PHE A 19 21.69 19.66 43.16
N PHE A 20 22.69 20.02 42.33
CA PHE A 20 22.55 20.11 40.87
C PHE A 20 22.32 18.74 40.23
N LEU A 21 23.05 17.70 40.66
CA LEU A 21 22.88 16.32 40.17
C LEU A 21 21.53 15.71 40.57
N LEU A 22 20.91 16.17 41.66
CA LEU A 22 19.57 15.74 42.09
C LEU A 22 18.45 16.63 41.53
N SER A 23 18.75 17.90 41.20
CA SER A 23 17.80 18.89 40.65
C SER A 23 17.45 18.62 39.19
N ASP A 24 18.33 17.99 38.42
CA ASP A 24 18.06 17.65 37.00
C ASP A 24 17.22 16.37 36.81
N ARG A 25 16.76 15.74 37.91
CA ARG A 25 15.65 14.80 37.86
C ARG A 25 14.33 15.56 37.87
N GLU A 26 14.06 16.32 36.82
CA GLU A 26 12.66 16.58 36.47
C GLU A 26 12.01 15.22 36.23
N ARG A 27 11.24 14.77 37.23
CA ARG A 27 10.28 13.69 37.03
C ARG A 27 9.32 14.18 35.96
N VAL A 28 9.54 13.76 34.72
CA VAL A 28 8.54 13.82 33.67
C VAL A 28 7.31 13.15 34.24
N SER A 29 6.33 13.97 34.63
CA SER A 29 5.06 13.50 35.14
C SER A 29 4.36 12.86 33.95
N THR A 30 4.41 11.52 33.87
CA THR A 30 3.61 10.72 32.95
C THR A 30 2.14 10.73 33.38
N THR A 31 1.57 11.92 33.63
CA THR A 31 0.14 12.02 33.87
C THR A 31 -0.51 11.65 32.54
N PRO A 32 -1.20 10.52 32.42
CA PRO A 32 -1.87 10.17 31.18
C PRO A 32 -2.82 11.30 30.85
N LEU A 33 -2.62 11.94 29.69
CA LEU A 33 -3.55 12.95 29.20
C LEU A 33 -4.94 12.29 29.14
N ASN A 34 -5.91 12.87 29.86
CA ASN A 34 -7.29 12.40 29.79
C ASN A 34 -7.89 12.91 28.48
N ILE A 35 -7.65 12.18 27.39
CA ILE A 35 -8.10 12.56 26.05
C ILE A 35 -9.57 12.17 25.90
N ASN A 36 -10.46 13.15 25.97
CA ASN A 36 -11.84 12.94 25.58
C ASN A 36 -11.97 13.04 24.05
N LEU A 37 -12.07 11.88 23.38
CA LEU A 37 -12.26 11.79 21.93
C LEU A 37 -13.42 12.66 21.43
N GLU A 38 -14.53 12.74 22.17
CA GLU A 38 -15.72 13.50 21.77
C GLU A 38 -15.48 15.02 21.74
N GLU A 39 -14.45 15.51 22.43
CA GLU A 39 -14.09 16.93 22.42
C GLU A 39 -13.17 17.31 21.25
N ILE A 40 -12.47 16.34 20.66
CA ILE A 40 -11.40 16.59 19.68
C ILE A 40 -11.69 16.07 18.26
N LYS A 41 -12.77 15.29 18.08
CA LYS A 41 -13.21 14.82 16.75
C LYS A 41 -14.47 15.56 16.28
N PRO A 42 -14.67 15.70 14.96
CA PRO A 42 -15.98 16.07 14.43
C PRO A 42 -17.10 15.15 14.95
N PRO A 43 -18.27 15.68 15.32
CA PRO A 43 -19.35 14.89 15.94
C PRO A 43 -19.89 13.77 15.03
N GLU A 44 -19.72 13.90 13.72
CA GLU A 44 -20.15 12.94 12.71
C GLU A 44 -19.21 11.74 12.62
N TRP A 45 -17.95 11.88 13.06
CA TRP A 45 -16.98 10.81 13.04
C TRP A 45 -17.34 9.74 14.06
N LYS A 46 -17.50 8.52 13.56
CA LYS A 46 -17.81 7.34 14.37
C LYS A 46 -16.59 6.42 14.43
N PRO A 47 -16.20 5.93 15.62
CA PRO A 47 -15.11 4.96 15.74
C PRO A 47 -15.32 3.75 14.80
N TYR A 48 -14.30 3.41 14.02
CA TYR A 48 -14.34 2.24 13.14
C TYR A 48 -14.34 0.96 13.99
N LEU A 49 -15.31 0.08 13.76
CA LEU A 49 -15.54 -1.15 14.55
C LEU A 49 -15.69 -0.93 16.07
N GLY A 50 -16.09 0.28 16.49
CA GLY A 50 -16.14 0.62 17.92
C GLY A 50 -14.76 0.68 18.59
N GLN A 51 -13.67 0.60 17.82
CA GLN A 51 -12.31 0.75 18.33
C GLN A 51 -12.06 2.24 18.60
N GLY A 52 -11.76 2.57 19.85
CA GLY A 52 -11.35 3.92 20.25
C GLY A 52 -9.91 4.23 19.81
N LEU A 53 -9.21 5.04 20.60
CA LEU A 53 -7.80 5.34 20.39
C LEU A 53 -6.94 4.08 20.58
N ALA A 54 -6.12 3.76 19.58
CA ALA A 54 -5.11 2.70 19.67
C ALA A 54 -3.74 3.35 19.90
N LEU A 55 -3.04 2.97 20.98
CA LEU A 55 -1.70 3.47 21.26
C LEU A 55 -0.71 2.97 20.20
N ILE A 56 0.04 3.88 19.60
CA ILE A 56 1.14 3.63 18.66
C ILE A 56 2.37 4.42 19.12
N ASN A 57 3.52 4.15 18.51
CA ASN A 57 4.74 4.94 18.65
C ASN A 57 5.55 4.72 17.38
N ILE A 58 5.63 5.75 16.54
CA ILE A 58 6.22 5.74 15.20
C ILE A 58 7.48 6.61 15.17
N ASP A 59 7.51 7.70 15.92
CA ASP A 59 8.66 8.61 15.99
C ASP A 59 9.72 8.23 17.04
N HIS A 60 9.44 7.20 17.86
CA HIS A 60 10.31 6.67 18.91
C HIS A 60 10.60 7.63 20.05
N ASP A 61 9.75 8.63 20.25
CA ASP A 61 9.85 9.48 21.42
C ASP A 61 9.10 8.90 22.63
N ILE A 62 9.18 9.62 23.76
CA ILE A 62 8.57 9.22 25.03
C ILE A 62 7.09 9.60 25.11
N GLU A 63 6.62 10.37 24.15
CA GLU A 63 5.30 10.97 24.14
C GLU A 63 4.32 9.96 23.51
N PRO A 64 3.15 9.77 24.14
CA PRO A 64 2.20 8.81 23.61
C PRO A 64 1.58 9.30 22.30
N GLU A 65 1.54 8.42 21.30
CA GLU A 65 0.78 8.63 20.07
C GLU A 65 -0.45 7.71 20.03
N TRP A 66 -1.54 8.18 19.44
CA TRP A 66 -2.76 7.41 19.28
C TRP A 66 -3.31 7.45 17.86
N LEU A 67 -3.51 6.27 17.28
CA LEU A 67 -4.23 6.09 16.04
C LEU A 67 -5.74 6.05 16.31
N PHE A 68 -6.49 6.91 15.64
CA PHE A 68 -7.95 6.85 15.58
C PHE A 68 -8.42 6.57 14.16
N LEU A 69 -9.02 5.40 13.95
CA LEU A 69 -9.68 5.04 12.71
C LEU A 69 -11.17 5.32 12.84
N TYR A 70 -11.75 6.01 11.87
CA TYR A 70 -13.13 6.46 11.95
C TYR A 70 -13.88 6.26 10.64
N ARG A 71 -15.20 6.20 10.74
CA ARG A 71 -16.09 6.39 9.60
C ARG A 71 -16.54 7.85 9.56
N ASP A 72 -16.44 8.47 8.40
CA ASP A 72 -16.59 9.91 8.22
C ASP A 72 -18.02 10.42 8.48
N GLY A 73 -19.03 9.56 8.38
CA GLY A 73 -20.44 9.90 8.62
C GLY A 73 -21.11 10.67 7.47
N TYR A 74 -20.37 11.04 6.42
CA TYR A 74 -20.88 11.79 5.26
C TYR A 74 -20.84 10.97 3.97
N SER A 75 -19.65 10.52 3.55
CA SER A 75 -19.32 10.08 2.19
C SER A 75 -19.49 8.57 2.05
N GLY A 76 -20.73 8.07 2.08
CA GLY A 76 -20.98 6.63 1.92
C GLY A 76 -20.32 5.77 3.02
N ASN A 77 -20.05 6.37 4.18
CA ASN A 77 -19.50 5.72 5.37
C ASN A 77 -18.05 5.23 5.18
N GLN A 78 -17.23 5.98 4.43
CA GLN A 78 -15.82 5.68 4.17
C GLN A 78 -14.95 5.77 5.43
N ILE A 79 -13.83 5.06 5.41
CA ILE A 79 -12.93 4.94 6.57
C ILE A 79 -11.75 5.90 6.39
N GLY A 80 -11.57 6.79 7.37
CA GLY A 80 -10.42 7.68 7.51
C GLY A 80 -9.56 7.33 8.72
N GLY A 81 -8.48 8.09 8.91
CA GLY A 81 -7.56 7.89 10.04
C GLY A 81 -6.85 9.18 10.43
N VAL A 82 -6.56 9.30 11.72
CA VAL A 82 -5.76 10.40 12.29
C VAL A 82 -4.83 9.84 13.36
N ILE A 83 -3.60 10.34 13.41
CA ILE A 83 -2.68 10.12 14.53
C ILE A 83 -2.76 11.36 15.41
N TYR A 84 -3.02 11.15 16.69
CA TYR A 84 -2.89 12.17 17.70
C TYR A 84 -1.57 11.95 18.43
N ASP A 85 -0.69 12.93 18.41
CA ASP A 85 0.63 12.88 19.03
C ASP A 85 0.62 13.81 20.25
N ALA A 86 0.85 13.27 21.45
CA ALA A 86 0.95 14.10 22.65
C ALA A 86 2.23 14.91 22.64
N GLN A 87 2.14 16.20 22.89
CA GLN A 87 3.32 17.06 22.92
C GLN A 87 3.33 17.80 24.25
N ASN A 88 4.28 17.50 25.11
CA ASN A 88 4.31 18.04 26.49
C ASN A 88 4.87 19.47 26.56
N ARG A 89 5.14 20.12 25.42
CA ARG A 89 5.67 21.49 25.35
C ARG A 89 4.85 22.38 24.41
N PRO A 90 4.33 23.51 24.89
CA PRO A 90 3.69 24.48 24.03
C PRO A 90 4.72 25.17 23.12
N ARG A 91 4.76 24.79 21.84
CA ARG A 91 4.83 25.67 20.64
C ARG A 91 4.46 27.17 20.96
N GLY A 92 4.94 28.24 20.29
CA GLY A 92 4.40 29.58 20.66
C GLY A 92 4.74 30.82 19.83
N ASP A 93 5.28 30.66 18.62
CA ASP A 93 5.69 31.80 17.79
C ASP A 93 4.70 32.02 16.64
N ARG A 94 4.14 33.24 16.54
CA ARG A 94 3.12 33.66 15.56
C ARG A 94 3.66 33.90 14.14
N SER A 95 4.94 33.62 13.88
CA SER A 95 5.55 33.68 12.54
C SER A 95 5.60 32.33 11.78
N ILE A 96 5.06 31.24 12.37
CA ILE A 96 5.34 29.86 11.92
C ILE A 96 4.02 29.07 11.56
N PRO A 97 3.94 28.30 10.43
CA PRO A 97 2.73 27.57 9.97
C PRO A 97 2.16 26.53 10.95
N ILE A 98 0.90 26.07 10.85
CA ILE A 98 0.25 25.18 11.84
C ILE A 98 0.91 23.79 12.02
N ALA A 99 1.45 23.17 10.97
CA ALA A 99 2.34 22.00 11.10
C ALA A 99 3.63 22.29 11.91
N SER A 100 3.89 23.57 12.13
CA SER A 100 5.00 24.19 12.84
C SER A 100 4.51 25.02 14.05
N GLN A 101 3.21 24.93 14.39
CA GLN A 101 2.60 25.48 15.60
C GLN A 101 2.43 24.37 16.63
N VAL A 102 1.68 24.73 17.66
CA VAL A 102 1.74 24.33 19.02
C VAL A 102 0.55 23.46 19.34
N PRO A 103 0.73 22.15 19.42
CA PRO A 103 -0.13 21.35 20.30
C PRO A 103 0.08 21.84 21.73
N THR A 104 -0.92 22.40 22.41
CA THR A 104 -0.68 22.68 23.84
C THR A 104 -0.55 21.37 24.61
N TYR A 105 -1.15 20.26 24.10
CA TYR A 105 -0.88 18.90 24.56
C TYR A 105 -1.07 17.77 23.51
N LEU A 106 -1.69 18.02 22.34
CA LEU A 106 -1.98 17.01 21.29
C LEU A 106 -1.95 17.59 19.86
N VAL A 107 -1.16 17.02 18.94
CA VAL A 107 -1.15 17.35 17.50
C VAL A 107 -1.98 16.33 16.73
N PRO A 108 -2.98 16.76 15.94
CA PRO A 108 -3.61 15.88 14.97
C PRO A 108 -2.81 15.83 13.66
N TYR A 109 -2.22 14.69 13.35
CA TYR A 109 -1.70 14.35 12.03
C TYR A 109 -2.76 13.56 11.27
N LYS A 110 -3.52 14.27 10.43
CA LYS A 110 -4.51 13.64 9.55
C LYS A 110 -3.80 12.73 8.58
N LEU A 111 -4.12 11.44 8.61
CA LEU A 111 -3.52 10.48 7.70
C LEU A 111 -4.05 10.72 6.28
N LEU A 112 -5.37 10.89 6.13
CA LEU A 112 -6.08 11.33 4.91
C LEU A 112 -7.56 11.66 5.28
N PRO A 113 -8.34 12.42 4.47
CA PRO A 113 -8.00 13.11 3.21
C PRO A 113 -7.46 14.53 3.41
N ASP A 114 -6.53 14.90 2.54
CA ASP A 114 -6.32 16.30 2.17
C ASP A 114 -7.43 16.67 1.17
N TYR A 115 -8.23 17.69 1.51
CA TYR A 115 -9.55 17.93 0.92
C TYR A 115 -9.59 18.42 -0.55
N PRO A 116 -8.50 18.86 -1.24
CA PRO A 116 -8.68 19.44 -2.58
C PRO A 116 -8.66 18.42 -3.74
N SER A 117 -8.49 17.11 -3.52
CA SER A 117 -8.52 16.12 -4.61
C SER A 117 -9.64 15.08 -4.46
N SER A 118 -10.21 14.67 -5.60
CA SER A 118 -11.42 13.85 -5.78
C SER A 118 -11.85 12.95 -4.60
N LYS A 119 -13.15 12.99 -4.28
CA LYS A 119 -13.87 12.36 -3.14
C LYS A 119 -13.56 10.87 -2.83
N ASN A 120 -12.79 10.15 -3.65
CA ASN A 120 -12.48 8.73 -3.47
C ASN A 120 -10.97 8.41 -3.34
N LYS A 121 -10.09 9.41 -3.48
CA LYS A 121 -8.61 9.23 -3.45
C LYS A 121 -7.96 9.55 -2.11
N GLY A 122 -8.74 9.78 -1.05
CA GLY A 122 -8.22 10.19 0.25
C GLY A 122 -8.85 9.47 1.44
N TYR A 123 -9.47 8.30 1.23
CA TYR A 123 -9.94 7.46 2.33
C TYR A 123 -9.10 6.19 2.40
N LEU A 124 -8.93 5.65 3.60
CA LEU A 124 -8.15 4.44 3.84
C LEU A 124 -8.89 3.19 3.40
N GLY A 125 -10.23 3.19 3.33
CA GLY A 125 -11.02 2.05 2.86
C GLY A 125 -12.51 2.35 2.80
N ASP A 126 -13.29 1.46 2.18
CA ASP A 126 -14.76 1.59 2.13
C ASP A 126 -15.42 0.55 3.06
N LYS A 127 -15.05 -0.73 2.89
CA LYS A 127 -15.59 -1.86 3.65
C LYS A 127 -14.90 -1.97 4.99
N GLY A 128 -13.58 -2.06 4.96
CA GLY A 128 -12.77 -2.24 6.14
C GLY A 128 -11.35 -1.74 5.92
N VAL A 129 -10.61 -1.72 7.03
CA VAL A 129 -9.17 -1.49 7.05
C VAL A 129 -8.54 -2.43 8.07
N ASP A 130 -7.27 -2.78 7.84
CA ASP A 130 -6.38 -3.29 8.87
C ASP A 130 -5.05 -2.52 8.81
N TYR A 131 -4.32 -2.55 9.92
CA TYR A 131 -3.05 -1.83 10.04
C TYR A 131 -2.00 -2.64 10.77
N GLN A 132 -0.75 -2.30 10.53
CA GLN A 132 0.44 -2.83 11.20
C GLN A 132 1.48 -1.72 11.33
N THR A 133 2.32 -1.81 12.35
CA THR A 133 3.53 -1.00 12.44
C THR A 133 4.74 -1.84 11.97
N THR A 134 5.66 -1.23 11.22
CA THR A 134 6.96 -1.85 10.95
C THR A 134 7.90 -1.60 12.12
N GLY A 135 8.92 -2.45 12.29
CA GLY A 135 9.85 -2.38 13.43
C GLY A 135 9.42 -3.17 14.66
N LYS A 136 10.33 -3.31 15.63
CA LYS A 136 10.03 -3.97 16.91
C LYS A 136 9.37 -2.93 17.81
N GLN A 137 8.06 -3.00 17.96
CA GLN A 137 7.34 -2.21 18.94
C GLN A 137 7.70 -2.72 20.35
N ASP A 138 8.81 -2.24 20.92
CA ASP A 138 9.15 -2.48 22.33
C ASP A 138 8.26 -1.58 23.20
N VAL A 139 6.96 -1.91 23.28
CA VAL A 139 5.96 -1.21 24.12
C VAL A 139 6.26 -1.37 25.63
N ARG A 140 7.36 -2.05 25.99
CA ARG A 140 7.84 -2.16 27.36
C ARG A 140 9.35 -2.02 27.37
N THR A 141 9.84 -0.82 27.66
CA THR A 141 10.71 -0.48 28.81
C THR A 141 11.22 0.95 28.56
N PRO A 142 11.06 1.92 29.46
CA PRO A 142 11.74 3.20 29.32
C PRO A 142 13.25 2.91 29.26
N VAL A 143 13.85 3.10 28.10
CA VAL A 143 15.30 2.94 27.91
C VAL A 143 15.98 4.04 28.74
N PRO A 144 16.86 3.69 29.68
CA PRO A 144 17.67 4.68 30.37
C PRO A 144 18.53 5.41 29.33
N GLN A 145 18.39 6.74 29.27
CA GLN A 145 19.28 7.60 28.51
C GLN A 145 20.70 7.49 29.09
N ASP A 146 21.55 6.67 28.48
CA ASP A 146 22.99 6.84 28.61
C ASP A 146 23.50 7.60 27.39
N GLU A 147 24.01 8.80 27.68
CA GLU A 147 24.63 9.74 26.74
C GLU A 147 25.83 9.12 26.00
N LYS A 148 26.08 9.66 24.80
CA LYS A 148 27.26 9.52 23.93
C LYS A 148 27.25 8.34 22.97
N THR A 149 26.53 8.52 21.86
CA THR A 149 26.95 7.92 20.58
C THR A 149 27.35 9.04 19.61
N PRO A 150 28.56 9.03 19.00
CA PRO A 150 29.01 10.09 18.11
C PRO A 150 28.23 10.14 16.79
N ALA A 151 27.97 11.35 16.32
CA ALA A 151 27.22 11.70 15.10
C ALA A 151 27.93 11.34 13.76
N SER A 152 28.38 10.10 13.59
CA SER A 152 28.99 9.64 12.32
C SER A 152 28.62 8.22 11.88
N ALA A 153 27.52 7.68 12.40
CA ALA A 153 26.86 6.54 11.77
C ALA A 153 25.83 7.06 10.75
N GLU A 154 25.96 6.64 9.49
CA GLU A 154 24.90 6.78 8.48
C GLU A 154 23.54 6.50 9.12
N VAL A 155 22.59 7.41 8.91
CA VAL A 155 21.20 7.28 9.35
C VAL A 155 20.60 6.02 8.72
N LYS A 156 20.70 4.89 9.43
CA LYS A 156 19.81 3.73 9.31
C LYS A 156 18.70 3.83 10.37
N ASN A 157 18.14 5.02 10.57
CA ASN A 157 16.80 5.15 11.15
C ASN A 157 15.80 4.73 10.08
N ARG A 158 15.57 3.42 9.94
CA ARG A 158 14.27 2.97 9.41
C ARG A 158 13.31 3.07 10.59
N GLY A 159 12.79 4.28 10.81
CA GLY A 159 11.74 4.50 11.80
C GLY A 159 10.58 3.56 11.54
N ASP A 160 9.84 3.24 12.60
CA ASP A 160 8.63 2.45 12.50
C ASP A 160 7.68 3.14 11.51
N ARG A 161 6.96 2.37 10.69
CA ARG A 161 5.99 2.88 9.73
C ARG A 161 4.64 2.28 10.01
N LEU A 162 3.59 3.09 9.95
CA LEU A 162 2.23 2.60 9.95
C LEU A 162 1.82 2.19 8.53
N LEU A 163 1.63 0.90 8.32
CA LEU A 163 1.07 0.33 7.10
C LEU A 163 -0.42 0.13 7.29
N ILE A 164 -1.24 0.51 6.31
CA ILE A 164 -2.70 0.31 6.34
C ILE A 164 -3.15 -0.31 5.02
N ARG A 165 -3.91 -1.42 5.09
CA ARG A 165 -4.64 -1.94 3.91
C ARG A 165 -6.09 -1.52 3.97
N GLY A 166 -6.59 -1.08 2.83
CA GLY A 166 -7.98 -0.70 2.64
C GLY A 166 -8.72 -1.66 1.76
N TYR A 167 -9.90 -2.06 2.22
CA TYR A 167 -10.74 -3.03 1.55
C TYR A 167 -11.93 -2.35 0.89
N ARG A 168 -12.26 -2.81 -0.32
CA ARG A 168 -13.53 -2.54 -1.01
C ARG A 168 -14.40 -3.79 -1.04
N TYR A 169 -15.69 -3.58 -1.22
CA TYR A 169 -16.59 -4.67 -1.58
C TYR A 169 -16.34 -5.12 -3.02
N GLN A 170 -16.26 -6.42 -3.22
CA GLN A 170 -16.43 -7.06 -4.51
C GLN A 170 -17.84 -7.65 -4.56
N ARG A 171 -18.58 -7.43 -5.66
CA ARG A 171 -19.93 -7.97 -5.80
C ARG A 171 -19.86 -9.50 -5.85
N GLY A 172 -20.45 -10.17 -4.85
CA GLY A 172 -20.53 -11.62 -4.80
C GLY A 172 -19.22 -12.34 -4.44
N GLY A 173 -18.23 -11.62 -3.89
CA GLY A 173 -16.94 -12.19 -3.50
C GLY A 173 -16.40 -11.61 -2.20
N ASP A 174 -15.24 -12.10 -1.80
CA ASP A 174 -14.54 -11.63 -0.61
C ASP A 174 -14.04 -10.18 -0.78
N PRO A 175 -13.88 -9.42 0.32
CA PRO A 175 -13.28 -8.09 0.24
C PRO A 175 -11.87 -8.16 -0.32
N VAL A 176 -11.56 -7.26 -1.26
CA VAL A 176 -10.23 -7.16 -1.86
C VAL A 176 -9.53 -5.89 -1.41
N VAL A 177 -8.21 -5.97 -1.23
CA VAL A 177 -7.38 -4.82 -0.89
C VAL A 177 -7.22 -3.96 -2.14
N ASN A 178 -7.78 -2.75 -2.15
CA ASN A 178 -7.67 -1.84 -3.30
C ASN A 178 -7.01 -0.50 -2.94
N ARG A 179 -6.65 -0.36 -1.66
CA ARG A 179 -5.91 0.78 -1.13
C ARG A 179 -4.80 0.28 -0.23
N PHE A 180 -3.66 0.95 -0.27
CA PHE A 180 -2.56 0.70 0.62
C PHE A 180 -1.93 2.03 1.00
N ALA A 181 -1.73 2.26 2.29
CA ALA A 181 -1.12 3.48 2.79
C ALA A 181 0.09 3.16 3.67
N VAL A 182 1.10 4.01 3.58
CA VAL A 182 2.30 3.97 4.42
C VAL A 182 2.44 5.35 5.05
N PHE A 183 2.56 5.40 6.36
CA PHE A 183 2.83 6.62 7.11
C PHE A 183 4.07 6.44 7.97
N GLY A 184 4.79 7.52 8.21
CA GLY A 184 5.92 7.50 9.12
C GLY A 184 6.37 8.90 9.49
N TRP A 185 7.12 8.97 10.58
CA TRP A 185 7.75 10.20 11.03
C TRP A 185 8.89 10.60 10.08
N VAL A 186 8.92 11.88 9.69
CA VAL A 186 9.98 12.44 8.84
C VAL A 186 11.01 13.17 9.68
N SER A 187 10.58 14.19 10.42
CA SER A 187 11.42 14.99 11.32
C SER A 187 10.56 15.89 12.21
N PRO A 188 11.13 16.47 13.29
CA PRO A 188 10.41 17.45 14.10
C PRO A 188 9.86 18.67 13.34
N GLU A 189 10.52 19.08 12.25
CA GLU A 189 10.13 20.21 11.42
C GLU A 189 8.97 19.90 10.47
N TYR A 190 8.89 18.66 9.96
CA TYR A 190 7.91 18.24 8.95
C TYR A 190 6.80 17.34 9.51
N GLY A 191 7.02 16.72 10.67
CA GLY A 191 6.11 15.78 11.30
C GLY A 191 5.98 14.47 10.52
N TYR A 192 4.75 13.95 10.46
CA TYR A 192 4.40 12.75 9.71
C TYR A 192 4.26 13.00 8.20
N SER A 193 4.70 12.04 7.40
CA SER A 193 4.42 11.97 5.97
C SER A 193 3.80 10.63 5.63
N GLY A 194 3.21 10.52 4.44
CA GLY A 194 2.66 9.27 3.98
C GLY A 194 2.46 9.20 2.48
N ALA A 195 2.33 7.96 2.01
CA ALA A 195 2.00 7.62 0.64
C ALA A 195 0.73 6.79 0.61
N LEU A 196 -0.15 7.07 -0.35
CA LEU A 196 -1.35 6.27 -0.61
C LEU A 196 -1.27 5.71 -2.03
N ALA A 197 -1.50 4.40 -2.16
CA ALA A 197 -1.81 3.73 -3.40
C ALA A 197 -3.30 3.42 -3.49
N TYR A 198 -3.90 3.61 -4.66
CA TYR A 198 -5.28 3.23 -4.97
C TYR A 198 -5.34 2.63 -6.38
N THR A 199 -6.03 1.51 -6.53
CA THR A 199 -6.34 0.92 -7.83
C THR A 199 -7.84 0.63 -7.99
N PRO A 200 -8.40 0.79 -9.20
CA PRO A 200 -9.76 0.37 -9.52
C PRO A 200 -9.94 -1.16 -9.54
N GLY A 201 -8.88 -1.95 -9.44
CA GLY A 201 -8.93 -3.38 -9.21
C GLY A 201 -8.62 -3.73 -7.77
N TRP A 202 -7.56 -4.52 -7.57
CA TRP A 202 -6.97 -4.83 -6.26
C TRP A 202 -5.45 -4.87 -6.31
N PHE A 203 -4.81 -4.78 -5.15
CA PHE A 203 -3.38 -4.91 -4.97
C PHE A 203 -3.01 -6.32 -4.51
N SER A 204 -1.82 -6.74 -4.91
CA SER A 204 -1.09 -7.90 -4.40
C SER A 204 0.37 -7.50 -4.14
N LEU A 205 1.09 -8.30 -3.37
CA LEU A 205 2.53 -8.18 -3.18
C LEU A 205 3.34 -8.92 -4.26
N ARG A 206 2.68 -9.69 -5.12
CA ARG A 206 3.29 -10.42 -6.24
C ARG A 206 2.57 -10.20 -7.56
N ASN A 207 3.33 -10.33 -8.64
CA ASN A 207 2.85 -10.17 -10.01
C ASN A 207 2.29 -11.47 -10.63
N ASP A 208 2.45 -12.60 -9.93
CA ASP A 208 2.02 -13.93 -10.35
C ASP A 208 0.96 -14.53 -9.43
N ASP A 209 0.63 -13.86 -8.33
CA ASP A 209 -0.41 -14.28 -7.40
C ASP A 209 -1.32 -13.09 -7.04
N PRO A 210 -2.53 -12.98 -7.59
CA PRO A 210 -3.43 -11.85 -7.32
C PRO A 210 -3.91 -11.76 -5.87
N GLY A 211 -3.77 -12.83 -5.08
CA GLY A 211 -4.20 -12.87 -3.68
C GLY A 211 -3.04 -12.77 -2.68
N ASP A 212 -1.79 -12.60 -3.13
CA ASP A 212 -0.65 -12.64 -2.22
C ASP A 212 -0.57 -11.41 -1.32
N TRP A 213 -0.69 -11.70 -0.03
CA TRP A 213 -0.40 -10.79 1.07
C TRP A 213 0.43 -11.50 2.15
N GLY A 214 1.17 -12.55 1.81
CA GLY A 214 1.92 -13.35 2.79
C GLY A 214 2.91 -12.51 3.62
N GLN A 215 3.54 -11.51 3.02
CA GLN A 215 4.45 -10.60 3.73
C GLN A 215 3.72 -9.74 4.78
N TRP A 216 2.42 -9.43 4.62
CA TRP A 216 1.64 -8.70 5.62
C TRP A 216 1.68 -9.42 6.96
N THR A 217 1.41 -10.73 6.99
CA THR A 217 1.43 -11.50 8.25
C THR A 217 2.81 -11.56 8.92
N ASN A 218 3.88 -11.31 8.15
CA ASN A 218 5.26 -11.39 8.58
C ASN A 218 5.94 -10.00 8.67
N ALA A 219 5.16 -8.91 8.72
CA ALA A 219 5.75 -7.57 8.79
C ALA A 219 6.47 -7.37 10.13
N PRO A 220 7.80 -7.22 10.06
CA PRO A 220 8.39 -5.94 10.47
C PRO A 220 9.15 -5.26 9.31
N ARG A 221 8.87 -5.65 8.06
CA ARG A 221 9.54 -5.13 6.84
C ARG A 221 8.62 -4.25 6.03
N ASP A 222 9.14 -3.12 5.57
CA ASP A 222 8.45 -2.21 4.67
C ASP A 222 7.96 -2.93 3.40
N ILE A 223 6.74 -2.59 2.99
CA ILE A 223 6.17 -2.96 1.70
C ILE A 223 6.49 -1.81 0.73
N VAL A 224 7.48 -2.05 -0.13
CA VAL A 224 7.98 -1.03 -1.08
C VAL A 224 7.51 -1.26 -2.52
N THR A 225 6.91 -2.42 -2.79
CA THR A 225 6.34 -2.77 -4.09
C THR A 225 4.95 -3.33 -3.90
N LEU A 226 4.02 -2.86 -4.73
CA LEU A 226 2.69 -3.42 -4.90
C LEU A 226 2.49 -3.76 -6.38
N TRP A 227 1.58 -4.68 -6.65
CA TRP A 227 1.14 -5.03 -7.99
C TRP A 227 -0.36 -4.76 -8.08
N ALA A 228 -0.74 -3.79 -8.91
CA ALA A 228 -2.13 -3.49 -9.21
C ALA A 228 -2.65 -4.48 -10.25
N TRP A 229 -3.67 -5.25 -9.90
CA TRP A 229 -4.41 -6.16 -10.75
C TRP A 229 -5.73 -5.51 -11.13
N GLU A 230 -5.80 -4.99 -12.34
CA GLU A 230 -6.92 -4.19 -12.83
C GLU A 230 -7.70 -4.95 -13.90
N PRO A 231 -8.93 -5.41 -13.60
CA PRO A 231 -9.79 -6.03 -14.60
C PRO A 231 -9.95 -5.10 -15.80
N GLN A 232 -9.72 -5.64 -16.99
CA GLN A 232 -10.05 -4.95 -18.22
C GLN A 232 -11.54 -5.10 -18.49
N VAL A 233 -12.09 -4.19 -19.29
CA VAL A 233 -13.50 -4.27 -19.72
C VAL A 233 -13.56 -5.29 -20.84
N ASP A 234 -13.30 -6.55 -20.51
CA ASP A 234 -13.27 -7.68 -21.43
C ASP A 234 -14.08 -8.86 -20.90
N ARG A 235 -14.45 -9.75 -21.81
CA ARG A 235 -15.25 -10.95 -21.53
C ARG A 235 -14.42 -12.16 -21.12
N SER A 236 -13.10 -12.10 -21.29
CA SER A 236 -12.14 -13.17 -21.00
C SER A 236 -11.56 -13.14 -19.58
N ASN A 237 -12.01 -12.22 -18.72
CA ASN A 237 -11.53 -12.05 -17.35
C ASN A 237 -10.01 -11.77 -17.31
N ILE A 238 -9.57 -10.83 -18.15
CA ILE A 238 -8.18 -10.40 -18.26
C ILE A 238 -7.94 -9.21 -17.33
N CYS A 239 -6.78 -9.21 -16.69
CA CYS A 239 -6.32 -8.14 -15.82
C CYS A 239 -5.05 -7.54 -16.40
N ARG A 240 -4.97 -6.21 -16.38
CA ARG A 240 -3.69 -5.49 -16.48
C ARG A 240 -3.01 -5.55 -15.13
N VAL A 241 -1.76 -5.98 -15.13
CA VAL A 241 -0.90 -6.10 -13.96
C VAL A 241 0.19 -5.04 -14.06
N ALA A 242 0.19 -4.08 -13.14
CA ALA A 242 1.14 -2.95 -13.13
C ALA A 242 1.88 -2.88 -11.80
N GLU A 243 3.20 -2.65 -11.85
CA GLU A 243 4.00 -2.44 -10.65
C GLU A 243 3.76 -1.04 -10.09
N TRP A 244 3.67 -0.92 -8.77
CA TRP A 244 3.63 0.34 -8.04
C TRP A 244 4.79 0.33 -7.04
N ARG A 245 5.74 1.25 -7.20
CA ARG A 245 6.91 1.34 -6.31
C ARG A 245 6.77 2.50 -5.34
N PHE A 246 7.02 2.23 -4.07
CA PHE A 246 7.17 3.25 -3.05
C PHE A 246 8.44 4.06 -3.32
N GLN A 247 8.30 5.37 -3.38
CA GLN A 247 9.41 6.30 -3.49
C GLN A 247 9.34 7.32 -2.36
N PRO A 248 10.38 7.37 -1.50
CA PRO A 248 10.49 8.46 -0.55
C PRO A 248 10.77 9.76 -1.29
N GLY A 249 10.15 10.85 -0.85
CA GLY A 249 10.45 12.19 -1.35
C GLY A 249 11.89 12.56 -1.06
N THR A 250 12.58 13.13 -2.04
CA THR A 250 14.00 13.52 -1.92
C THR A 250 14.19 15.00 -1.59
N ASN A 251 13.15 15.82 -1.78
CA ASN A 251 13.19 17.26 -1.56
C ASN A 251 12.16 17.66 -0.49
N PRO A 252 12.48 18.62 0.39
CA PRO A 252 11.51 19.20 1.28
C PRO A 252 10.34 19.89 0.53
N PRO A 253 9.09 19.72 0.99
CA PRO A 253 8.65 18.79 2.03
C PRO A 253 8.76 17.32 1.55
N MET A 254 9.36 16.44 2.35
CA MET A 254 9.56 15.01 2.02
C MET A 254 8.22 14.28 1.90
N THR A 255 7.60 14.40 0.74
CA THR A 255 6.33 13.74 0.43
C THR A 255 6.61 12.36 -0.15
N TRP A 256 6.03 11.32 0.45
CA TRP A 256 6.18 9.95 -0.02
C TRP A 256 5.09 9.64 -1.05
N HIS A 257 5.44 8.86 -2.07
CA HIS A 257 4.49 8.52 -3.14
C HIS A 257 4.62 7.06 -3.54
N PHE A 258 3.54 6.49 -4.07
CA PHE A 258 3.64 5.29 -4.90
C PHE A 258 3.60 5.69 -6.36
N LEU A 259 4.63 5.32 -7.12
CA LEU A 259 4.67 5.54 -8.57
C LEU A 259 4.23 4.27 -9.29
N SER A 260 3.14 4.38 -10.05
CA SER A 260 2.65 3.34 -10.94
C SER A 260 3.50 3.28 -12.21
N ARG A 261 3.90 2.07 -12.62
CA ARG A 261 4.64 1.78 -13.86
C ARG A 261 3.72 1.12 -14.88
N TYR A 262 2.76 1.88 -15.40
CA TYR A 262 1.80 1.34 -16.39
C TYR A 262 2.46 1.07 -17.75
N GLU A 263 3.54 1.76 -18.07
CA GLU A 263 4.37 1.56 -19.24
C GLU A 263 5.07 0.18 -19.25
N GLU A 264 5.27 -0.42 -18.08
CA GLU A 264 5.81 -1.78 -17.91
C GLU A 264 4.70 -2.81 -17.60
N SER A 265 3.42 -2.41 -17.67
CA SER A 265 2.30 -3.30 -17.35
C SER A 265 2.10 -4.37 -18.41
N PHE A 266 1.54 -5.50 -18.00
CA PHE A 266 1.25 -6.64 -18.88
C PHE A 266 -0.10 -7.25 -18.51
N LEU A 267 -0.61 -8.11 -19.37
CA LEU A 267 -1.89 -8.78 -19.23
C LEU A 267 -1.69 -10.18 -18.63
N ARG A 268 -2.54 -10.52 -17.65
CA ARG A 268 -2.72 -11.87 -17.10
C ARG A 268 -4.20 -12.19 -16.99
N PHE A 269 -4.54 -13.46 -16.82
CA PHE A 269 -5.88 -13.76 -16.30
C PHE A 269 -6.00 -13.17 -14.90
N CYS A 270 -7.15 -12.57 -14.58
CA CYS A 270 -7.43 -12.03 -13.26
C CYS A 270 -7.40 -13.12 -12.17
N GLN A 271 -7.67 -14.36 -12.56
CA GLN A 271 -7.49 -15.53 -11.72
C GLN A 271 -6.05 -16.01 -11.79
N LYS A 272 -5.53 -16.52 -10.66
CA LYS A 272 -4.18 -17.11 -10.57
C LYS A 272 -3.95 -18.24 -11.59
N THR A 273 -5.01 -18.96 -11.95
CA THR A 273 -4.96 -20.14 -12.82
C THR A 273 -5.31 -19.78 -14.26
N ILE A 274 -4.54 -20.31 -15.20
CA ILE A 274 -4.86 -20.26 -16.63
C ILE A 274 -6.07 -21.16 -16.88
N PRO A 275 -7.17 -20.66 -17.47
CA PRO A 275 -8.32 -21.50 -17.80
C PRO A 275 -7.92 -22.61 -18.78
N THR A 276 -8.37 -23.84 -18.53
CA THR A 276 -8.14 -24.95 -19.46
C THR A 276 -8.86 -24.71 -20.78
N GLU A 277 -10.11 -24.25 -20.72
CA GLU A 277 -10.95 -23.93 -21.88
C GLU A 277 -11.50 -22.49 -21.75
N PRO A 278 -10.73 -21.47 -22.13
CA PRO A 278 -11.21 -20.09 -22.23
C PRO A 278 -12.45 -20.00 -23.13
N ALA A 279 -13.48 -19.28 -22.66
CA ALA A 279 -14.77 -19.17 -23.36
C ALA A 279 -14.72 -18.29 -24.62
N PHE A 280 -13.63 -17.55 -24.82
CA PHE A 280 -13.49 -16.53 -25.86
C PHE A 280 -12.15 -16.63 -26.59
N PRO A 281 -12.07 -16.18 -27.85
CA PRO A 281 -10.90 -16.39 -28.69
C PRO A 281 -9.64 -15.69 -28.17
N GLU A 282 -9.77 -14.48 -27.63
CA GLU A 282 -8.65 -13.75 -27.05
C GLU A 282 -8.08 -14.48 -25.82
N GLY A 283 -8.96 -14.99 -24.94
CA GLY A 283 -8.55 -15.87 -23.84
C GLY A 283 -7.86 -17.14 -24.32
N GLN A 284 -8.29 -17.73 -25.45
CA GLN A 284 -7.66 -18.94 -26.01
C GLN A 284 -6.21 -18.68 -26.44
N VAL A 285 -5.95 -17.55 -27.11
CA VAL A 285 -4.59 -17.16 -27.55
C VAL A 285 -3.72 -16.83 -26.33
N MET A 286 -4.26 -16.05 -25.40
CA MET A 286 -3.56 -15.72 -24.16
C MET A 286 -3.17 -16.96 -23.37
N ALA A 287 -4.10 -17.91 -23.19
CA ALA A 287 -3.83 -19.15 -22.49
C ALA A 287 -2.72 -19.95 -23.17
N TYR A 288 -2.74 -20.05 -24.51
CA TYR A 288 -1.67 -20.69 -25.28
C TYR A 288 -0.31 -20.02 -25.08
N LEU A 289 -0.25 -18.69 -25.13
CA LEU A 289 0.99 -17.94 -24.94
C LEU A 289 1.57 -18.13 -23.54
N LEU A 290 0.73 -18.36 -22.53
CA LEU A 290 1.14 -18.54 -21.14
C LEU A 290 1.50 -20.00 -20.78
N ASP A 291 0.81 -21.00 -21.34
CA ASP A 291 1.03 -22.42 -21.01
C ASP A 291 1.76 -23.24 -22.08
N GLY A 292 1.88 -22.72 -23.30
CA GLY A 292 2.50 -23.40 -24.44
C GLY A 292 1.76 -24.66 -24.90
N ASN A 293 0.52 -24.89 -24.47
CA ASN A 293 -0.20 -26.13 -24.73
C ASN A 293 -0.63 -26.23 -26.20
N LYS A 294 0.12 -27.03 -26.96
CA LYS A 294 -0.12 -27.26 -28.39
C LYS A 294 -1.48 -27.91 -28.70
N ALA A 295 -2.15 -28.53 -27.73
CA ALA A 295 -3.51 -29.05 -27.92
C ALA A 295 -4.55 -27.95 -28.22
N ARG A 296 -4.20 -26.68 -27.96
CA ARG A 296 -5.01 -25.51 -28.31
C ARG A 296 -5.06 -25.23 -29.83
N TRP A 297 -4.19 -25.86 -30.61
CA TRP A 297 -4.10 -25.72 -32.07
C TRP A 297 -4.91 -26.77 -32.81
N LYS A 298 -5.40 -26.42 -34.00
CA LYS A 298 -5.97 -27.38 -34.95
C LYS A 298 -4.92 -28.35 -35.49
N ASP A 299 -3.72 -27.84 -35.77
CA ASP A 299 -2.55 -28.61 -36.20
C ASP A 299 -1.36 -28.26 -35.30
N ALA A 300 -1.00 -29.18 -34.41
CA ALA A 300 0.06 -28.98 -33.42
C ALA A 300 1.46 -28.78 -34.05
N ASN A 301 1.66 -29.17 -35.32
CA ASN A 301 2.93 -28.97 -36.01
C ASN A 301 3.18 -27.51 -36.39
N GLN A 302 2.13 -26.69 -36.43
CA GLN A 302 2.21 -25.25 -36.71
C GLN A 302 2.47 -24.42 -35.44
N ALA A 303 2.42 -25.05 -34.27
CA ALA A 303 2.52 -24.38 -32.98
C ALA A 303 3.96 -23.93 -32.68
N ARG A 304 4.17 -22.60 -32.62
CA ARG A 304 5.42 -21.97 -32.19
C ARG A 304 5.57 -22.02 -30.66
N THR A 305 6.70 -22.48 -30.15
CA THR A 305 6.92 -22.53 -28.69
C THR A 305 7.47 -21.20 -28.19
N TYR A 306 6.80 -20.61 -27.21
CA TYR A 306 7.26 -19.40 -26.53
C TYR A 306 7.55 -19.72 -25.06
N THR A 307 8.50 -19.02 -24.48
CA THR A 307 8.85 -19.10 -23.06
C THR A 307 8.91 -17.70 -22.47
N ASP A 308 8.58 -17.57 -21.19
CA ASP A 308 8.64 -16.30 -20.43
C ASP A 308 7.86 -15.15 -21.09
N VAL A 309 6.68 -15.47 -21.65
CA VAL A 309 5.88 -14.51 -22.39
C VAL A 309 5.27 -13.46 -21.47
N GLN A 310 5.44 -12.19 -21.85
CA GLN A 310 4.73 -11.05 -21.29
C GLN A 310 3.85 -10.42 -22.37
N ILE A 311 2.53 -10.45 -22.15
CA ILE A 311 1.54 -9.95 -23.11
C ILE A 311 1.23 -8.50 -22.75
N PHE A 312 1.37 -7.56 -23.68
CA PHE A 312 1.13 -6.13 -23.43
C PHE A 312 -0.24 -5.68 -23.92
N ALA A 313 -0.71 -6.25 -25.03
CA ALA A 313 -2.00 -5.95 -25.61
C ALA A 313 -2.61 -7.19 -26.24
N ILE A 314 -3.94 -7.29 -26.17
CA ILE A 314 -4.72 -8.29 -26.88
C ILE A 314 -6.05 -7.67 -27.30
N THR A 315 -6.43 -7.83 -28.56
CA THR A 315 -7.70 -7.29 -29.06
C THR A 315 -8.86 -8.21 -28.71
N GLU A 316 -9.99 -7.63 -28.29
CA GLU A 316 -11.27 -8.32 -28.29
C GLU A 316 -11.83 -8.33 -29.73
N PRO A 317 -11.93 -9.50 -30.38
CA PRO A 317 -12.41 -9.55 -31.75
C PRO A 317 -13.93 -9.47 -31.82
N GLU A 318 -14.42 -8.78 -32.85
CA GLU A 318 -15.79 -8.95 -33.32
C GLU A 318 -15.96 -10.36 -33.88
N ILE A 319 -16.96 -11.08 -33.37
CA ILE A 319 -17.33 -12.39 -33.88
C ILE A 319 -18.34 -12.12 -35.00
N THR A 320 -17.90 -12.25 -36.24
CA THR A 320 -18.79 -12.10 -37.40
C THR A 320 -19.48 -13.44 -37.68
N ASP A 321 -20.81 -13.41 -37.77
CA ASP A 321 -21.58 -14.58 -38.16
C ASP A 321 -21.22 -14.99 -39.58
N GLN A 322 -20.78 -16.25 -39.74
CA GLN A 322 -20.53 -16.83 -41.04
C GLN A 322 -21.65 -17.84 -41.36
N PRO A 323 -22.47 -17.60 -42.40
CA PRO A 323 -23.70 -18.35 -42.60
C PRO A 323 -23.51 -19.84 -42.95
N PHE A 324 -22.29 -20.28 -43.28
CA PHE A 324 -22.03 -21.65 -43.75
C PHE A 324 -20.76 -22.29 -43.16
N GLU A 325 -20.05 -21.61 -42.26
CA GLU A 325 -18.80 -22.10 -41.66
C GLU A 325 -18.74 -21.77 -40.17
N ASN A 326 -17.91 -22.52 -39.44
CA ASN A 326 -17.65 -22.21 -38.05
C ASN A 326 -17.00 -20.81 -37.96
N PRO A 327 -17.53 -19.90 -37.13
CA PRO A 327 -17.00 -18.55 -36.95
C PRO A 327 -15.50 -18.53 -36.70
N ILE A 328 -14.82 -17.58 -37.36
CA ILE A 328 -13.39 -17.32 -37.20
C ILE A 328 -13.22 -15.89 -36.67
N ALA A 329 -12.40 -15.74 -35.65
CA ALA A 329 -12.10 -14.48 -35.02
C ALA A 329 -10.59 -14.15 -35.14
N PRO A 330 -10.22 -12.98 -35.68
CA PRO A 330 -8.83 -12.52 -35.71
C PRO A 330 -8.46 -11.85 -34.38
N VAL A 331 -7.48 -12.40 -33.67
CA VAL A 331 -6.96 -11.83 -32.41
C VAL A 331 -5.57 -11.26 -32.66
N ASP A 332 -5.43 -9.95 -32.54
CA ASP A 332 -4.13 -9.30 -32.58
C ASP A 332 -3.53 -9.26 -31.17
N VAL A 333 -2.25 -9.62 -31.04
CA VAL A 333 -1.53 -9.69 -29.76
C VAL A 333 -0.17 -9.05 -29.89
N ASP A 334 0.16 -8.19 -28.92
CA ASP A 334 1.51 -7.66 -28.72
C ASP A 334 2.11 -8.30 -27.48
N PHE A 335 3.27 -8.93 -27.60
CA PHE A 335 3.92 -9.62 -26.49
C PHE A 335 5.45 -9.62 -26.62
N ARG A 336 6.15 -9.84 -25.51
CA ARG A 336 7.59 -10.09 -25.47
C ARG A 336 7.83 -11.52 -25.03
N ALA A 337 8.63 -12.24 -25.80
CA ALA A 337 9.19 -13.53 -25.43
C ALA A 337 10.72 -13.40 -25.27
N HIS A 338 11.41 -14.52 -25.02
CA HIS A 338 12.87 -14.52 -24.82
C HIS A 338 13.67 -13.98 -26.02
N ASP A 339 13.13 -14.11 -27.23
CA ASP A 339 13.75 -13.72 -28.51
C ASP A 339 13.41 -12.29 -28.95
N GLY A 340 12.50 -11.60 -28.26
CA GLY A 340 12.18 -10.20 -28.52
C GLY A 340 10.71 -9.85 -28.41
N PHE A 341 10.37 -8.68 -28.95
CA PHE A 341 9.01 -8.20 -29.06
C PHE A 341 8.36 -8.70 -30.34
N HIS A 342 7.11 -9.13 -30.24
CA HIS A 342 6.32 -9.70 -31.32
C HIS A 342 4.96 -9.00 -31.40
N SER A 343 4.52 -8.71 -32.61
CA SER A 343 3.14 -8.30 -32.91
C SER A 343 2.58 -9.28 -33.92
N MET A 344 1.55 -10.03 -33.51
CA MET A 344 1.05 -11.16 -34.28
C MET A 344 -0.47 -11.14 -34.40
N ARG A 345 -0.97 -11.62 -35.54
CA ARG A 345 -2.38 -11.88 -35.79
C ARG A 345 -2.66 -13.37 -35.72
N TRP A 346 -3.56 -13.76 -34.83
CA TRP A 346 -3.96 -15.14 -34.62
C TRP A 346 -5.36 -15.35 -35.19
N LEU A 347 -5.55 -16.43 -35.96
CA LEU A 347 -6.90 -16.83 -36.38
C LEU A 347 -7.40 -17.93 -35.45
N VAL A 348 -8.52 -17.68 -34.79
CA VAL A 348 -9.14 -18.61 -33.85
C VAL A 348 -10.50 -19.02 -34.37
N GLN A 349 -10.77 -20.32 -34.44
CA GLN A 349 -12.03 -20.86 -34.93
C GLN A 349 -12.87 -21.41 -33.79
N MET A 350 -14.17 -21.09 -33.80
CA MET A 350 -15.14 -21.68 -32.90
C MET A 350 -15.29 -23.17 -33.18
N ILE A 351 -15.27 -23.98 -32.13
CA ILE A 351 -15.70 -25.38 -32.18
C ILE A 351 -17.16 -25.39 -31.73
N PRO A 352 -18.11 -25.74 -32.62
CA PRO A 352 -19.51 -25.79 -32.26
C PRO A 352 -19.74 -26.72 -31.07
N PRO A 353 -20.55 -26.31 -30.09
CA PRO A 353 -20.93 -27.20 -29.01
C PRO A 353 -21.75 -28.37 -29.58
N SER A 354 -21.57 -29.58 -29.03
CA SER A 354 -22.33 -30.75 -29.51
C SER A 354 -23.77 -30.72 -29.00
N THR A 355 -24.00 -30.04 -27.87
CA THR A 355 -25.32 -29.79 -27.28
C THR A 355 -25.43 -28.34 -26.80
N ILE A 356 -26.66 -27.84 -26.61
CA ILE A 356 -26.90 -26.49 -26.07
C ILE A 356 -26.33 -26.27 -24.66
N LYS A 357 -25.96 -27.34 -23.95
CA LYS A 357 -25.38 -27.30 -22.61
C LYS A 357 -23.86 -27.32 -22.62
N ASP A 358 -23.24 -27.63 -23.76
CA ASP A 358 -21.79 -27.69 -23.85
C ASP A 358 -21.24 -26.26 -23.97
N PRO A 359 -20.10 -25.97 -23.31
CA PRO A 359 -19.45 -24.68 -23.47
C PRO A 359 -18.98 -24.47 -24.91
N VAL A 360 -19.04 -23.23 -25.37
CA VAL A 360 -18.37 -22.83 -26.61
C VAL A 360 -16.87 -22.98 -26.43
N ARG A 361 -16.22 -23.61 -27.41
CA ARG A 361 -14.78 -23.85 -27.42
C ARG A 361 -14.13 -23.16 -28.60
N TRP A 362 -12.84 -22.93 -28.49
CA TRP A 362 -12.05 -22.24 -29.50
C TRP A 362 -10.76 -23.01 -29.77
N ARG A 363 -10.32 -23.01 -31.04
CA ARG A 363 -9.02 -23.56 -31.44
C ARG A 363 -8.25 -22.59 -32.31
N ILE A 364 -6.95 -22.56 -32.12
CA ILE A 364 -6.04 -21.75 -32.92
C ILE A 364 -5.84 -22.44 -34.28
N LEU A 365 -6.04 -21.70 -35.36
CA LEU A 365 -5.82 -22.18 -36.72
C LEU A 365 -4.40 -21.88 -37.19
N ARG A 366 -3.97 -20.63 -37.03
CA ARG A 366 -2.66 -20.13 -37.44
C ARG A 366 -2.31 -18.83 -36.71
N ALA A 367 -1.04 -18.45 -36.78
CA ALA A 367 -0.50 -17.20 -36.28
C ALA A 367 0.45 -16.61 -37.31
N ASP A 368 0.17 -15.37 -37.72
CA ASP A 368 0.92 -14.64 -38.75
C ASP A 368 1.55 -13.39 -38.11
N ASP A 369 2.78 -13.06 -38.52
CA ASP A 369 3.43 -11.80 -38.11
C ASP A 369 2.69 -10.62 -38.77
N ARG A 370 2.52 -9.50 -38.05
CA ARG A 370 1.76 -8.34 -38.54
C ARG A 370 2.54 -7.37 -39.41
#